data_AF-A0A968WC88-F1
#
_entry.id   AF-A0A968WC88-F1
#
_cell.length_a   1.000
_cell.length_b   1.000
_cell.length_c   1.000
_cell.angle_alpha   90.00
_cell.angle_beta   90.00
_cell.angle_gamma   90.00
#
_symmetry.space_group_name_H-M   'P 1'
#
loop_
_entity.id
_entity.type
_entity.pdbx_description
1 polymer ?
#
loop_
_entity_poly.entity_id
_entity_poly.type
_entity_poly.pdbx_seq_one_letter_code
_entity_poly.pdbx_strand_id
1 'polypeptide(L)' 'MATCKNGEKPKNSVTDDVKTWFEWARKERLVLAMSSGFVYTVDGEAVEIGEMIRRYPLNSSRNLLADLS' A
#
# COMPACT_ATOMS: atom_id res chain seq x y z
N MET A 1 -24.59 -35.56 -7.07
CA MET A 1 -24.88 -34.17 -7.50
C MET A 1 -23.79 -33.28 -6.92
N ALA A 2 -22.88 -32.78 -7.76
CA ALA A 2 -21.78 -31.93 -7.31
C ALA A 2 -22.32 -30.51 -7.11
N THR A 3 -22.36 -30.05 -5.86
CA THR A 3 -22.67 -28.65 -5.55
C THR A 3 -21.49 -27.80 -6.01
N CYS A 4 -21.70 -27.02 -7.05
CA CYS A 4 -20.78 -25.99 -7.51
C CYS A 4 -20.67 -24.94 -6.40
N LYS A 5 -19.54 -24.92 -5.69
CA LYS A 5 -19.24 -23.91 -4.68
C LYS A 5 -19.08 -22.58 -5.42
N ASN A 6 -20.01 -21.65 -5.21
CA ASN A 6 -19.91 -20.28 -5.73
C ASN A 6 -18.52 -19.72 -5.38
N GLY A 7 -17.71 -19.47 -6.41
CA GLY A 7 -16.39 -18.86 -6.29
C GLY A 7 -16.53 -17.37 -6.05
N GLU A 8 -17.09 -16.99 -4.90
CA GLU A 8 -17.04 -15.60 -4.46
C GLU A 8 -15.61 -15.33 -3.98
N LYS A 9 -14.79 -14.79 -4.88
CA LYS A 9 -13.44 -14.33 -4.54
C LYS A 9 -13.62 -13.33 -3.39
N PRO A 10 -13.00 -13.55 -2.21
CA PRO A 10 -13.10 -12.58 -1.12
C PRO A 10 -12.68 -11.23 -1.70
N LYS A 11 -13.54 -10.21 -1.54
CA LYS A 11 -13.16 -8.82 -1.76
C LYS A 11 -11.94 -8.59 -0.88
N ASN A 12 -10.78 -8.62 -1.50
CA ASN A 12 -9.51 -8.54 -0.81
C ASN A 12 -9.34 -7.08 -0.38
N SER A 13 -9.98 -6.67 0.71
CA SER A 13 -9.89 -5.30 1.24
C SER A 13 -8.43 -4.88 1.44
N VAL A 14 -7.55 -5.85 1.73
CA VAL A 14 -6.09 -5.68 1.77
C VAL A 14 -5.53 -5.05 0.50
N THR A 15 -6.06 -5.38 -0.69
CA THR A 15 -5.61 -4.73 -1.94
C THR A 15 -6.12 -3.30 -2.12
N ASP A 16 -7.28 -2.94 -1.58
CA ASP A 16 -7.81 -1.57 -1.67
C ASP A 16 -7.03 -0.62 -0.75
N ASP A 17 -6.65 -1.09 0.44
CA ASP A 17 -5.78 -0.34 1.35
C ASP A 17 -4.38 -0.12 0.75
N VAL A 18 -3.80 -1.16 0.15
CA VAL A 18 -2.49 -1.08 -0.53
C VAL A 18 -2.52 -0.13 -1.72
N LYS A 19 -3.60 -0.13 -2.52
CA LYS A 19 -3.78 0.82 -3.62
C LYS A 19 -3.91 2.26 -3.12
N THR A 20 -4.71 2.47 -2.08
CA THR A 20 -4.88 3.81 -1.48
C THR A 20 -3.55 4.35 -0.97
N TRP A 21 -2.77 3.49 -0.30
CA TRP A 21 -1.41 3.83 0.12
C TRP A 21 -0.48 4.14 -1.06
N PHE A 22 -0.52 3.33 -2.12
CA PHE A 22 0.31 3.56 -3.30
C PHE A 22 0.02 4.89 -3.99
N GLU A 23 -1.25 5.24 -4.17
CA GLU A 23 -1.65 6.50 -4.79
C GLU A 23 -1.17 7.71 -3.99
N TRP A 24 -1.24 7.65 -2.66
CA TRP A 24 -0.65 8.67 -1.79
C TRP A 24 0.88 8.70 -1.91
N ALA A 25 1.55 7.55 -1.75
CA ALA A 25 3.01 7.46 -1.80
C ALA A 25 3.57 7.93 -3.14
N ARG A 26 2.85 7.72 -4.24
CA ARG A 26 3.19 8.22 -5.57
C ARG A 26 3.06 9.74 -5.67
N LYS A 27 2.04 10.35 -5.06
CA LYS A 27 1.88 11.82 -5.00
C LYS A 27 3.00 12.49 -4.19
N GLU A 28 3.40 11.87 -3.08
CA GLU A 28 4.54 12.30 -2.26
C GLU A 28 5.91 11.98 -2.88
N ARG A 29 5.93 11.37 -4.08
CA ARG A 29 7.16 10.94 -4.79
C ARG A 29 8.04 10.01 -3.95
N LEU A 30 7.44 9.12 -3.17
CA LEU A 30 8.14 8.06 -2.45
C LEU A 30 8.34 6.83 -3.34
N VAL A 31 7.39 6.56 -4.24
CA VAL A 31 7.38 5.40 -5.14
C VAL A 31 7.00 5.80 -6.56
N LEU A 32 7.55 5.07 -7.54
CA LEU A 32 7.30 5.26 -8.97
C LEU A 32 6.27 4.26 -9.50
N ALA A 33 6.42 2.99 -9.12
CA ALA A 33 5.61 1.89 -9.61
C ALA A 33 5.45 0.80 -8.54
N MET A 34 4.44 -0.06 -8.71
CA MET A 34 4.19 -1.22 -7.86
C MET A 34 3.99 -2.46 -8.75
N SER A 35 4.60 -3.58 -8.38
CA SER A 35 4.38 -4.86 -9.02
C SER A 35 4.65 -6.02 -8.07
N SER A 36 3.82 -7.06 -8.12
CA SER A 36 4.08 -8.38 -7.50
C SER A 36 4.47 -8.35 -6.01
N GLY A 37 3.92 -7.43 -5.23
CA GLY A 37 4.25 -7.32 -3.80
C GLY A 37 5.38 -6.34 -3.47
N PHE A 38 5.94 -5.68 -4.48
CA PHE A 38 7.03 -4.70 -4.34
C PHE A 38 6.61 -3.33 -4.86
N VAL A 39 7.25 -2.30 -4.32
CA VAL A 39 7.29 -0.95 -4.91
C VAL A 39 8.69 -0.62 -5.39
N TYR A 40 8.75 0.19 -6.42
CA TYR A 40 9.99 0.76 -6.94
C TYR A 40 10.10 2.19 -6.43
N THR A 41 11.14 2.49 -5.64
CA THR A 41 11.39 3.83 -5.09
C THR A 41 11.85 4.80 -6.18
N VAL A 42 11.88 6.09 -5.87
CA VAL A 42 12.45 7.11 -6.77
C VAL A 42 13.94 6.92 -7.03
N ASP A 43 14.65 6.28 -6.11
CA ASP A 43 16.06 5.89 -6.25
C ASP A 43 16.24 4.63 -7.12
N GLY A 44 15.14 4.01 -7.56
CA GLY A 44 15.16 2.81 -8.40
C GLY A 44 15.28 1.50 -7.61
N GLU A 45 15.12 1.53 -6.28
CA GLU A 45 15.19 0.35 -5.44
C GLU A 45 13.85 -0.40 -5.41
N ALA A 46 13.91 -1.73 -5.46
CA ALA A 46 12.74 -2.57 -5.24
C ALA A 46 12.62 -2.91 -3.75
N VAL A 47 11.54 -2.47 -3.11
CA VAL A 47 11.28 -2.69 -1.68
C VAL A 47 9.93 -3.36 -1.50
N GLU A 48 9.82 -4.28 -0.54
CA GLU A 48 8.55 -4.95 -0.24
C GLU A 48 7.49 -3.92 0.19
N ILE A 49 6.26 -4.06 -0.34
CA ILE A 49 5.15 -3.15 -0.01
C ILE A 49 4.92 -3.07 1.50
N GLY A 50 4.95 -4.22 2.18
CA GLY A 50 4.73 -4.28 3.64
C GLY A 50 5.80 -3.50 4.42
N GLU A 51 7.05 -3.53 3.96
CA GLU A 51 8.12 -2.75 4.57
C GLU A 51 7.93 -1.25 4.33
N MET A 52 7.60 -0.85 3.11
CA MET A 52 7.37 0.57 2.79
C MET A 52 6.14 1.14 3.50
N ILE A 53 5.07 0.37 3.67
CA ILE A 53 3.90 0.77 4.47
C ILE A 53 4.28 0.98 5.94
N ARG A 54 5.17 0.17 6.51
CA ARG A 54 5.65 0.35 7.89
C ARG A 54 6.50 1.61 8.04
N ARG A 55 7.34 1.92 7.05
CA ARG A 55 8.16 3.15 7.03
C ARG A 55 7.29 4.39 6.84
N TYR A 56 6.26 4.29 6.00
CA TYR A 56 5.40 5.41 5.60
C TYR A 56 3.92 5.06 5.73
N PRO A 57 3.38 4.94 6.95
CA PRO A 57 1.96 4.61 7.11
C PRO A 57 1.09 5.80 6.72
N LEU A 58 -0.02 5.54 6.01
CA LEU A 58 -0.96 6.56 5.51
C LEU A 58 -1.50 7.50 6.61
N ASN A 59 -1.50 7.05 7.88
CA ASN A 59 -1.96 7.79 9.04
C ASN A 59 -0.94 8.81 9.61
N SER A 60 0.30 8.81 9.12
CA SER A 60 1.36 9.68 9.68
C SER A 60 1.23 11.15 9.26
N SER A 61 0.60 11.42 8.11
CA SER A 61 0.44 12.78 7.57
C SER A 61 -0.60 13.65 8.29
N ARG A 62 -1.10 13.24 9.47
CA ARG A 62 -1.95 14.07 10.34
C ARG A 62 -1.35 14.39 11.71
N ASN A 63 -0.18 13.86 12.07
CA ASN A 63 0.39 14.04 13.41
C ASN A 63 1.85 14.51 13.47
N LEU A 64 2.44 14.95 12.35
CA LEU A 64 3.73 15.66 12.39
C LEU A 64 3.63 17.14 12.81
N LEU A 65 2.45 17.61 13.22
CA LEU A 65 2.23 18.91 13.87
C LEU A 65 1.84 18.81 15.36
N ALA A 66 1.74 17.60 15.94
CA ALA A 66 1.33 17.42 17.34
C ALA A 66 2.51 17.16 18.30
N ASP A 67 3.74 16.99 17.80
CA ASP A 67 4.96 16.78 18.60
C ASP A 67 5.84 18.04 18.70
N LEU A 68 5.24 19.22 18.49
CA LEU A 68 5.87 20.55 18.64
C LEU A 68 5.04 21.51 19.52
N SER A 69 4.25 21.00 20.47
CA SER A 69 3.55 21.82 21.47
C SER A 69 3.82 21.37 22.89
#